data_AF-A0A662LXD5-F1
#
_entry.id   AF-A0A662LXD5-F1
#
_cell.length_a   1.000
_cell.length_b   1.000
_cell.length_c   1.000
_cell.angle_alpha   90.00
_cell.angle_beta   90.00
_cell.angle_gamma   90.00
#
_symmetry.space_group_name_H-M   'P 1'
#
loop_
_entity.id
_entity.type
_entity.pdbx_description
1 polymer ?
#
loop_
_entity_poly.entity_id
_entity_poly.type
_entity_poly.pdbx_seq_one_letter_code
_entity_poly.pdbx_strand_id
1 'polypeptide(L)'
;MIVTKKHAKLITRIATKWEEGLELEKAADSLTDADLESLYHLELAGLVYEEEDKFVLSQAGWLIAEALDEFVGSAGPIDDWDDDFRWIGSEVISMIEVVRAAQGSAADQETIARELDRRGFMRDGTLLPTAESVLEAYNIAEPDV
;
A
#
# COMPACT_ATOMS: atom_id res chain seq x y z
N MET A 1 4.31 2.66 -8.67
CA MET A 1 4.02 2.07 -7.35
C MET A 1 3.33 0.72 -7.51
N ILE A 2 3.79 -0.31 -6.78
CA ILE A 2 3.16 -1.64 -6.71
C ILE A 2 3.20 -2.11 -5.24
N VAL A 3 2.07 -2.56 -4.70
CA VAL A 3 1.99 -3.15 -3.35
C VAL A 3 1.36 -4.54 -3.45
N THR A 4 2.21 -5.55 -3.25
CA THR A 4 1.85 -6.97 -3.17
C THR A 4 1.58 -7.39 -1.73
N LYS A 5 1.15 -8.64 -1.52
CA LYS A 5 1.07 -9.25 -0.17
C LYS A 5 2.38 -9.10 0.63
N LYS A 6 3.54 -9.39 0.03
CA LYS A 6 4.84 -9.28 0.71
C LYS A 6 5.17 -7.83 1.08
N HIS A 7 4.91 -6.90 0.17
CA HIS A 7 5.10 -5.47 0.42
C HIS A 7 4.23 -4.99 1.59
N ALA A 8 2.94 -5.36 1.57
CA ALA A 8 1.99 -5.03 2.63
C ALA A 8 2.47 -5.54 4.00
N LYS A 9 2.93 -6.80 4.08
CA LYS A 9 3.49 -7.37 5.33
C LYS A 9 4.69 -6.59 5.85
N LEU A 10 5.59 -6.15 4.97
CA LEU A 10 6.77 -5.37 5.37
C LEU A 10 6.41 -3.96 5.82
N ILE A 11 5.50 -3.28 5.11
CA ILE A 11 4.97 -1.97 5.51
C ILE A 11 4.34 -2.07 6.91
N THR A 12 3.45 -3.04 7.14
CA THR A 12 2.84 -3.25 8.46
C THR A 12 3.89 -3.56 9.52
N ARG A 13 4.89 -4.38 9.21
CA ARG A 13 5.97 -4.70 10.16
C ARG A 13 6.78 -3.45 10.56
N ILE A 14 7.10 -2.57 9.61
CA ILE A 14 7.81 -1.31 9.90
C ILE A 14 6.92 -0.41 10.78
N ALA A 15 5.65 -0.24 10.41
CA ALA A 15 4.70 0.57 11.17
C ALA A 15 4.53 0.07 12.62
N THR A 16 4.30 -1.24 12.83
CA THR A 16 4.17 -1.83 14.17
C THR A 16 5.41 -1.63 15.02
N LYS A 17 6.61 -1.83 14.45
CA LYS A 17 7.85 -1.58 15.18
C LYS A 17 7.97 -0.13 15.62
N TRP A 18 7.65 0.80 14.72
CA TRP A 18 7.67 2.23 15.04
C TRP A 18 6.72 2.58 16.19
N GLU A 19 5.50 2.01 16.22
CA GLU A 19 4.55 2.17 17.33
C GLU A 19 5.09 1.62 18.67
N GLU A 20 5.90 0.57 18.62
CA GLU A 20 6.60 -0.02 19.77
C GLU A 20 7.85 0.78 20.19
N GLY A 21 8.19 1.87 19.48
CA GLY A 21 9.42 2.63 19.70
C GLY A 21 10.68 1.89 19.23
N LEU A 22 10.53 0.96 18.29
CA LEU A 22 11.57 0.16 17.67
C LEU A 22 11.70 0.50 16.17
N GLU A 23 12.77 0.03 15.55
CA GLU A 23 13.03 0.20 14.12
C GLU A 23 13.23 -1.16 13.46
N LEU A 24 12.96 -1.27 12.16
CA LEU A 24 13.25 -2.50 11.41
C LEU A 24 14.72 -2.47 10.99
N GLU A 25 15.55 -3.27 11.66
CA GLU A 25 17.00 -3.29 11.50
C GLU A 25 17.46 -4.50 10.68
N LYS A 26 18.24 -4.26 9.63
CA LYS A 26 18.71 -5.28 8.69
C LYS A 26 19.37 -6.48 9.37
N ALA A 27 20.19 -6.23 10.39
CA ALA A 27 20.95 -7.26 11.10
C ALA A 27 20.18 -7.95 12.23
N ALA A 28 19.26 -7.26 12.89
CA ALA A 28 18.55 -7.77 14.07
C ALA A 28 17.26 -8.52 13.72
N ASP A 29 16.64 -8.20 12.58
CA ASP A 29 15.28 -8.64 12.25
C ASP A 29 15.18 -9.95 11.46
N SER A 30 16.29 -10.66 11.26
CA SER A 30 16.33 -11.92 10.51
C SER A 30 15.63 -11.80 9.14
N LEU A 31 15.88 -10.69 8.43
CA LEU A 31 15.33 -10.47 7.08
C LEU A 31 15.89 -11.49 6.10
N THR A 32 15.02 -12.11 5.32
CA THR A 32 15.41 -13.01 4.23
C THR A 32 15.82 -12.23 2.98
N ASP A 33 16.50 -12.86 2.04
CA ASP A 33 16.84 -12.24 0.74
C ASP A 33 15.58 -11.72 0.01
N ALA A 34 14.47 -12.45 0.14
CA ALA A 34 13.18 -12.04 -0.43
C ALA A 34 12.56 -10.82 0.27
N ASP A 35 12.82 -10.65 1.57
CA ASP A 35 12.40 -9.46 2.31
C ASP A 35 13.22 -8.25 1.86
N LEU A 36 14.54 -8.41 1.71
CA LEU A 36 15.43 -7.37 1.22
C LEU A 36 15.09 -6.94 -0.21
N GLU A 37 14.78 -7.88 -1.09
CA GLU A 37 14.29 -7.58 -2.45
C GLU A 37 12.97 -6.79 -2.41
N SER A 38 12.05 -7.19 -1.53
CA SER A 38 10.77 -6.50 -1.36
C SER A 38 10.92 -5.09 -0.77
N LEU A 39 11.85 -4.90 0.17
CA LEU A 39 12.19 -3.58 0.72
C LEU A 39 12.83 -2.69 -0.35
N TYR A 40 13.69 -3.24 -1.20
CA TYR A 40 14.24 -2.51 -2.34
C TYR A 40 13.15 -2.08 -3.33
N HIS A 41 12.15 -2.92 -3.61
CA HIS A 41 10.99 -2.52 -4.42
C HIS A 41 10.17 -1.39 -3.78
N LEU A 42 10.04 -1.39 -2.46
CA LEU A 42 9.37 -0.32 -1.71
C LEU A 42 10.16 0.99 -1.73
N GLU A 43 11.50 0.90 -1.67
CA GLU A 43 12.41 2.03 -1.82
C GLU A 43 12.32 2.66 -3.21
N LEU A 44 12.41 1.86 -4.27
CA LEU A 44 12.18 2.32 -5.65
C LEU A 44 10.77 2.89 -5.86
N ALA A 45 9.79 2.48 -5.05
CA ALA A 45 8.45 3.04 -5.09
C ALA A 45 8.29 4.33 -4.27
N GLY A 46 9.33 4.79 -3.60
CA GLY A 46 9.33 5.97 -2.72
C GLY A 46 8.54 5.76 -1.42
N LEU A 47 8.30 4.51 -1.00
CA LEU A 47 7.48 4.16 0.17
C LEU A 47 8.33 3.89 1.42
N VAL A 48 9.55 3.42 1.23
CA VAL A 48 10.52 3.11 2.29
C VAL A 48 11.85 3.76 1.93
N TYR A 49 12.70 4.06 2.91
CA TYR A 49 14.10 4.38 2.68
C TYR A 49 14.98 3.69 3.72
N GLU A 50 16.24 3.44 3.37
CA GLU A 50 17.25 2.92 4.30
C GLU A 50 18.01 4.08 4.97
N GLU A 51 18.02 4.12 6.30
CA GLU A 51 18.78 5.08 7.11
C GLU A 51 19.59 4.32 8.16
N GLU A 52 20.92 4.38 8.09
CA GLU A 52 21.82 3.71 9.06
C GLU A 52 21.49 2.21 9.29
N ASP A 53 21.33 1.43 8.21
CA ASP A 53 20.95 0.00 8.22
C ASP A 53 19.53 -0.29 8.78
N LYS A 54 18.67 0.74 8.88
CA LYS A 54 17.26 0.64 9.29
C LYS A 54 16.34 0.99 8.14
N PHE A 55 15.15 0.40 8.11
CA PHE A 55 14.11 0.73 7.14
C PHE A 55 13.03 1.58 7.79
N VAL A 56 12.74 2.73 7.16
CA VAL A 56 11.76 3.71 7.64
C VAL A 56 10.74 3.99 6.55
N LEU A 57 9.47 4.18 6.93
CA LEU A 57 8.43 4.60 5.99
C LEU A 57 8.63 6.07 5.62
N SER A 58 8.55 6.37 4.32
CA SER A 58 8.42 7.75 3.85
C SER A 58 7.04 8.32 4.20
N GLN A 59 6.80 9.60 3.90
CA GLN A 59 5.44 10.16 4.03
C GLN A 59 4.42 9.39 3.18
N ALA A 60 4.78 9.00 1.95
CA ALA A 60 3.94 8.14 1.12
C ALA A 60 3.76 6.75 1.75
N GLY A 61 4.83 6.20 2.33
CA GLY A 61 4.80 4.93 3.07
C GLY A 61 3.78 4.92 4.21
N TRP A 62 3.73 6.00 5.00
CA TRP A 62 2.76 6.16 6.09
C TRP A 62 1.32 6.22 5.59
N LEU A 63 1.03 6.97 4.52
CA LEU A 63 -0.30 6.99 3.92
C LEU A 63 -0.75 5.60 3.44
N ILE A 64 0.18 4.82 2.87
CA ILE A 64 -0.11 3.43 2.47
C ILE A 64 -0.31 2.53 3.70
N ALA A 65 0.48 2.69 4.75
CA ALA A 65 0.33 1.92 5.99
C ALA A 65 -1.03 2.16 6.65
N GLU A 66 -1.48 3.41 6.75
CA GLU A 66 -2.78 3.79 7.29
C GLU A 66 -3.93 3.23 6.44
N ALA A 67 -3.87 3.38 5.12
CA ALA A 67 -4.88 2.83 4.22
C ALA A 67 -4.94 1.29 4.28
N LEU A 68 -3.78 0.65 4.51
CA LEU A 68 -3.66 -0.80 4.64
C LEU A 68 -4.29 -1.29 5.95
N ASP A 69 -4.05 -0.60 7.07
CA ASP A 69 -4.66 -0.93 8.37
C ASP A 69 -6.19 -0.86 8.30
N GLU A 70 -6.74 0.21 7.71
CA GLU A 70 -8.20 0.33 7.49
C GLU A 70 -8.75 -0.80 6.61
N PHE A 71 -8.05 -1.14 5.52
CA PHE A 71 -8.48 -2.22 4.64
C PHE A 71 -8.46 -3.58 5.36
N VAL A 72 -7.37 -3.91 6.04
CA VAL A 72 -7.20 -5.16 6.80
C VAL A 72 -8.26 -5.29 7.90
N GLY A 73 -8.58 -4.20 8.58
CA GLY A 73 -9.64 -4.17 9.60
C GLY A 73 -11.03 -4.57 9.06
N SER A 74 -11.28 -4.41 7.76
CA SER A 74 -12.55 -4.76 7.12
C SER A 74 -12.53 -6.03 6.27
N ALA A 75 -11.40 -6.32 5.62
CA ALA A 75 -11.26 -7.41 4.65
C ALA A 75 -10.61 -8.68 5.23
N GLY A 76 -9.99 -8.59 6.41
CA GLY A 76 -9.27 -9.70 7.05
C GLY A 76 -7.75 -9.56 6.94
N PRO A 77 -7.01 -10.46 7.61
CA PRO A 77 -5.55 -10.35 7.76
C PRO A 77 -4.82 -10.53 6.42
N ILE A 78 -3.68 -9.84 6.26
CA ILE A 78 -2.83 -9.88 5.06
C ILE A 78 -2.37 -11.32 4.73
N ASP A 79 -2.21 -12.17 5.74
CA ASP A 79 -1.78 -13.57 5.56
C ASP A 79 -2.76 -14.40 4.72
N ASP A 80 -4.05 -14.04 4.74
CA ASP A 80 -5.11 -14.73 4.00
C ASP A 80 -5.21 -14.26 2.53
N TRP A 81 -4.45 -13.24 2.13
CA TRP A 81 -4.45 -12.76 0.75
C TRP A 81 -3.84 -13.80 -0.19
N ASP A 82 -4.32 -13.88 -1.43
CA ASP A 82 -3.66 -14.69 -2.46
C ASP A 82 -2.23 -14.19 -2.69
N ASP A 83 -1.28 -15.09 -2.92
CA ASP A 83 0.13 -14.71 -3.07
C ASP A 83 0.37 -13.82 -4.31
N ASP A 84 -0.45 -13.98 -5.35
CA ASP A 84 -0.43 -13.15 -6.56
C ASP A 84 -1.26 -11.86 -6.42
N PHE A 85 -1.91 -11.64 -5.28
CA PHE A 85 -2.76 -10.47 -5.07
C PHE A 85 -1.92 -9.19 -5.03
N ARG A 86 -2.23 -8.29 -5.96
CA ARG A 86 -1.71 -6.93 -5.99
C ARG A 86 -2.80 -6.00 -5.49
N TRP A 87 -2.58 -5.50 -4.27
CA TRP A 87 -3.47 -4.52 -3.66
C TRP A 87 -3.35 -3.19 -4.38
N ILE A 88 -2.13 -2.75 -4.71
CA ILE A 88 -1.88 -1.57 -5.55
C ILE A 88 -1.06 -1.97 -6.78
N GLY A 89 -1.47 -1.45 -7.94
CA GLY A 89 -0.73 -1.51 -9.20
C GLY A 89 -1.17 -0.37 -10.11
N SER A 90 -0.48 -0.16 -11.23
CA SER A 90 -0.77 0.96 -12.15
C SER A 90 -2.23 0.98 -12.62
N GLU A 91 -2.80 -0.19 -12.94
CA GLU A 91 -4.20 -0.32 -13.32
C GLU A 91 -5.16 0.16 -12.22
N VAL A 92 -4.88 -0.20 -10.96
CA VAL A 92 -5.70 0.21 -9.82
C VAL A 92 -5.61 1.72 -9.59
N ILE A 93 -4.42 2.31 -9.69
CA ILE A 93 -4.24 3.76 -9.62
C ILE A 93 -5.05 4.46 -10.70
N SER A 94 -4.95 4.00 -11.96
CA SER A 94 -5.72 4.56 -13.06
C SER A 94 -7.23 4.42 -12.87
N MET A 95 -7.70 3.30 -12.28
CA MET A 95 -9.11 3.14 -11.93
C MET A 95 -9.55 4.18 -10.89
N ILE A 96 -8.76 4.42 -9.83
CA ILE A 96 -9.05 5.45 -8.83
C ILE A 96 -9.11 6.84 -9.49
N GLU A 97 -8.13 7.18 -10.33
CA GLU A 97 -8.09 8.46 -11.05
C GLU A 97 -9.32 8.69 -11.95
N VAL A 98 -9.72 7.67 -12.72
CA VAL A 98 -10.90 7.72 -13.60
C VAL A 98 -12.17 7.97 -12.79
N VAL A 99 -12.36 7.25 -11.69
CA VAL A 99 -13.55 7.42 -10.85
C VAL A 99 -13.53 8.77 -10.14
N ARG A 100 -12.38 9.21 -9.65
CA ARG A 100 -12.21 10.54 -9.04
C ARG A 100 -12.56 11.65 -10.00
N ALA A 101 -12.11 11.55 -11.26
CA ALA A 101 -12.47 12.49 -12.32
C ALA A 101 -13.98 12.49 -12.64
N ALA A 102 -14.65 11.37 -12.42
CA ALA A 102 -16.11 11.22 -12.49
C ALA A 102 -16.84 11.60 -11.18
N GLN A 103 -16.26 12.51 -10.38
CA GLN A 103 -16.81 12.97 -9.09
C GLN A 103 -16.99 11.84 -8.06
N GLY A 104 -16.16 10.81 -8.11
CA GLY A 104 -16.13 9.73 -7.13
C GLY A 104 -17.18 8.62 -7.35
N SER A 105 -17.92 8.65 -8.47
CA SER A 105 -18.96 7.67 -8.78
C SER A 105 -18.57 6.74 -9.93
N ALA A 106 -18.79 5.44 -9.75
CA ALA A 106 -18.57 4.41 -10.75
C ALA A 106 -19.85 3.60 -11.05
N ALA A 107 -21.04 4.18 -10.85
CA ALA A 107 -22.32 3.47 -10.92
C ALA A 107 -22.56 2.70 -12.24
N ASP A 108 -22.06 3.23 -13.36
CA ASP A 108 -22.20 2.62 -14.69
C ASP A 108 -20.97 1.81 -15.13
N GLN A 109 -19.97 1.62 -14.24
CA GLN A 109 -18.69 0.97 -14.53
C GLN A 109 -18.47 -0.24 -13.62
N GLU A 110 -19.31 -1.27 -13.78
CA GLU A 110 -19.38 -2.43 -12.87
C GLU A 110 -18.01 -3.12 -12.64
N THR A 111 -17.19 -3.26 -13.69
CA THR A 111 -15.85 -3.86 -13.56
C THR A 111 -14.95 -3.03 -12.66
N ILE A 112 -14.90 -1.72 -12.85
CA ILE A 112 -14.07 -0.82 -12.03
C ILE A 112 -14.58 -0.81 -10.59
N ALA A 113 -15.90 -0.71 -10.41
CA ALA A 113 -16.51 -0.70 -9.09
C ALA A 113 -16.16 -1.98 -8.30
N ARG A 114 -16.29 -3.15 -8.94
CA ARG A 114 -15.94 -4.44 -8.33
C ARG A 114 -14.45 -4.55 -7.98
N GLU A 115 -13.58 -4.07 -8.86
CA GLU A 115 -12.13 -4.12 -8.70
C GLU A 115 -11.62 -3.20 -7.59
N LEU A 116 -12.25 -2.05 -7.39
CA LEU A 116 -11.93 -1.12 -6.31
C LEU A 116 -12.57 -1.56 -4.98
N ASP A 117 -13.80 -2.08 -5.01
CA ASP A 117 -14.51 -2.57 -3.81
C ASP A 117 -13.76 -3.76 -3.18
N ARG A 118 -13.32 -4.73 -3.98
CA ARG A 118 -12.52 -5.87 -3.47
C ARG A 118 -11.19 -5.48 -2.81
N ARG A 119 -10.74 -4.23 -3.00
CA ARG A 119 -9.51 -3.66 -2.43
C ARG A 119 -9.78 -2.66 -1.32
N GLY A 120 -11.05 -2.45 -0.96
CA GLY A 120 -11.45 -1.47 0.05
C GLY A 120 -11.31 -0.02 -0.41
N PHE A 121 -11.27 0.25 -1.71
CA PHE A 121 -11.18 1.61 -2.28
C PHE A 121 -12.54 2.17 -2.69
N MET A 122 -13.59 1.35 -2.68
CA MET A 122 -14.93 1.74 -3.07
C MET A 122 -15.96 0.98 -2.22
N ARG A 123 -17.14 1.58 -2.05
CA ARG A 123 -18.34 0.89 -1.55
C ARG A 123 -19.58 1.50 -2.20
N ASP A 124 -20.53 0.66 -2.59
CA ASP A 124 -21.78 1.09 -3.23
C ASP A 124 -21.57 2.07 -4.40
N GLY A 125 -20.52 1.82 -5.21
CA GLY A 125 -20.17 2.65 -6.37
C GLY A 125 -19.52 4.00 -6.04
N THR A 126 -19.15 4.25 -4.78
CA THR A 126 -18.55 5.50 -4.29
C THR A 126 -17.14 5.25 -3.76
N LEU A 127 -16.16 6.09 -4.17
CA LEU A 127 -14.79 6.01 -3.64
C LEU A 127 -14.73 6.22 -2.13
N LEU A 128 -13.86 5.47 -1.46
CA LEU A 128 -13.58 5.58 -0.04
C LEU A 128 -12.35 6.46 0.22
N PRO A 129 -12.19 7.02 1.44
CA PRO A 129 -11.01 7.82 1.81
C PRO A 129 -9.68 7.09 1.59
N THR A 130 -9.63 5.78 1.81
CA THR A 130 -8.48 4.91 1.50
C THR A 130 -7.99 5.06 0.06
N ALA A 131 -8.89 5.24 -0.91
CA ALA A 131 -8.53 5.44 -2.31
C ALA A 131 -7.85 6.79 -2.54
N GLU A 132 -8.31 7.85 -1.87
CA GLU A 132 -7.68 9.17 -1.91
C GLU A 132 -6.31 9.14 -1.25
N SER A 133 -6.15 8.45 -0.10
CA SER A 133 -4.85 8.28 0.56
C SER A 133 -3.85 7.56 -0.34
N VAL A 134 -4.28 6.50 -1.04
CA VAL A 134 -3.43 5.79 -2.01
C VAL A 134 -3.04 6.68 -3.18
N LEU A 135 -3.97 7.48 -3.70
CA LEU A 135 -3.67 8.39 -4.80
C LEU A 135 -2.75 9.54 -4.34
N GLU A 136 -2.93 10.06 -3.13
CA GLU A 136 -2.04 11.05 -2.54
C GLU A 136 -0.63 10.48 -2.35
N ALA A 137 -0.52 9.29 -1.76
CA ALA A 137 0.75 8.57 -1.62
C ALA A 137 1.44 8.38 -2.98
N TYR A 138 0.69 8.01 -4.02
CA TYR A 138 1.21 7.89 -5.38
C TYR A 138 1.75 9.21 -5.94
N ASN A 139 1.10 10.33 -5.66
CA ASN A 139 1.49 11.64 -6.17
C ASN A 139 2.68 12.27 -5.43
N ILE A 140 2.84 11.97 -4.14
CA ILE A 140 3.94 12.51 -3.33
C ILE A 140 5.14 11.55 -3.23
N ALA A 141 4.97 10.29 -3.62
CA ALA A 141 6.10 9.36 -3.69
C ALA A 141 7.15 9.96 -4.64
N GLU A 142 8.36 10.15 -4.13
CA GLU A 142 9.54 10.51 -4.90
C GLU A 142 10.31 9.20 -5.16
N PRO A 143 10.00 8.47 -6.23
CA PRO A 143 10.73 7.23 -6.55
C PRO A 143 12.18 7.56 -6.88
N ASP A 144 13.12 6.80 -6.31
CA ASP A 144 14.50 6.84 -6.74
C ASP A 144 14.61 6.24 -8.16
N VAL A 145 14.94 7.10 -9.13
CA VAL A 145 15.12 6.76 -10.57
C VAL A 145 16.56 6.90 -11.02
#